data_AF-A0A970F450-F1
#
_entry.id   AF-A0A970F450-F1
#
_cell.length_a   1.000
_cell.length_b   1.000
_cell.length_c   1.000
_cell.angle_alpha   90.00
_cell.angle_beta   90.00
_cell.angle_gamma   90.00
#
_symmetry.space_group_name_H-M   'P 1'
#
loop_
_entity.id
_entity.type
_entity.pdbx_description
1 polymer ?
#
loop_
_entity_poly.entity_id
_entity_poly.type
_entity_poly.pdbx_seq_one_letter_code
_entity_poly.pdbx_strand_id
1 'polypeptide(L)'
;MSNGAASVHVSPITAEVELSHHMLPANRQGTICALVRLVGKNTAERQSERLPLNVHMVLDRSGSMAGRPLEQVKDSAQFLIGQLGARGFFVGYGVRQ
;
A
#
# COMPACT_ATOMS: atom_id res chain seq x y z
N MET A 1 -12.51 29.33 29.71
CA MET A 1 -11.35 28.42 29.80
C MET A 1 -11.58 27.29 28.80
N SER A 2 -11.08 27.40 27.58
CA SER A 2 -11.22 26.36 26.55
C SER A 2 -10.11 25.34 26.73
N ASN A 3 -10.46 24.14 27.19
CA ASN A 3 -9.52 23.04 27.32
C ASN A 3 -9.21 22.52 25.91
N GLY A 4 -7.99 22.76 25.42
CA GLY A 4 -7.52 22.23 24.14
C GLY A 4 -7.42 20.72 24.23
N ALA A 5 -8.34 20.01 23.59
CA ALA A 5 -8.27 18.57 23.44
C ALA A 5 -6.99 18.23 22.66
N ALA A 6 -5.97 17.74 23.36
CA ALA A 6 -4.79 17.17 22.73
C ALA A 6 -5.25 15.99 21.86
N SER A 7 -5.13 16.14 20.55
CA SER A 7 -5.37 15.06 19.59
C SER A 7 -4.33 13.97 19.84
N VAL A 8 -4.76 12.85 20.42
CA VAL A 8 -3.93 11.65 20.56
C VAL A 8 -3.79 11.03 19.16
N HIS A 9 -2.63 11.22 18.53
CA HIS A 9 -2.31 10.54 17.28
C HIS A 9 -2.03 9.07 17.57
N VAL A 10 -3.01 8.20 17.28
CA VAL A 10 -2.82 6.75 17.30
C VAL A 10 -2.07 6.35 16.03
N SER A 11 -0.84 5.84 16.16
CA SER A 11 -0.10 5.30 15.02
C SER A 11 -0.78 4.02 14.50
N PRO A 12 -1.16 3.95 13.20
CA PRO A 12 -1.82 2.79 12.60
C PRO A 12 -0.86 1.61 12.38
N ILE A 13 0.44 1.84 12.55
CA ILE A 13 1.48 0.82 12.41
C ILE A 13 2.26 0.68 13.72
N THR A 14 2.69 -0.54 14.00
CA THR A 14 3.71 -0.88 15.01
C THR A 14 4.99 -1.26 14.29
N ALA A 15 6.15 -0.82 14.79
CA ALA A 15 7.45 -1.29 14.33
C ALA A 15 8.04 -2.24 15.37
N GLU A 16 8.35 -3.46 14.97
CA GLU A 16 9.07 -4.44 15.77
C GLU A 16 10.50 -4.54 15.23
N VAL A 17 11.48 -4.57 16.12
CA VAL A 17 12.89 -4.62 15.75
C VAL A 17 13.56 -5.84 16.37
N GLU A 18 14.18 -6.65 15.53
CA GLU A 18 14.95 -7.82 15.95
C GLU A 18 16.41 -7.66 15.49
N LEU A 19 17.35 -7.86 16.41
CA LEU A 19 18.78 -7.74 16.12
C LEU A 19 19.37 -9.12 15.83
N SER A 20 20.28 -9.22 14.85
CA SER A 20 20.98 -10.47 14.54
C SER A 20 21.79 -11.00 15.73
N HIS A 21 22.29 -10.10 16.57
CA HIS A 21 22.90 -10.39 17.86
C HIS A 21 22.89 -9.11 18.72
N HIS A 22 22.84 -9.29 20.04
CA HIS A 22 22.73 -8.18 20.99
C HIS A 22 24.08 -7.62 21.46
N MET A 23 25.19 -8.20 21.03
CA MET A 23 26.52 -7.83 21.52
C MET A 23 27.57 -7.91 20.41
N LEU A 24 28.47 -6.92 20.37
CA LEU A 24 29.67 -6.95 19.55
C LEU A 24 30.91 -7.16 20.43
N PRO A 25 31.84 -8.03 20.03
CA PRO A 25 33.10 -8.20 20.76
C PRO A 25 33.90 -6.89 20.76
N ALA A 26 34.42 -6.50 21.92
CA ALA A 26 35.30 -5.34 22.04
C ALA A 26 36.57 -5.53 21.19
N ASN A 27 37.08 -4.44 20.61
CA ASN A 27 38.26 -4.42 19.73
C ASN A 27 38.20 -5.33 18.49
N ARG A 28 37.00 -5.72 18.04
CA ARG A 28 36.80 -6.36 16.72
C ARG A 28 35.74 -5.62 15.93
N GLN A 29 36.01 -5.41 14.64
CA GLN A 29 34.97 -4.94 13.73
C GLN A 29 33.92 -6.03 13.54
N GLY A 30 32.66 -5.65 13.64
CA GLY A 30 31.51 -6.53 13.43
C GLY A 30 30.31 -5.71 13.01
N THR A 31 29.35 -6.37 12.37
CA THR A 31 28.12 -5.74 11.87
C THR A 31 26.93 -6.36 12.59
N ILE A 32 26.10 -5.52 13.23
CA ILE A 32 24.77 -5.92 13.69
C ILE A 32 23.77 -5.58 12.58
N CYS A 33 22.96 -6.56 12.19
CA CYS A 33 21.83 -6.33 11.30
C CYS A 33 20.57 -6.18 12.14
N ALA A 34 19.72 -5.21 11.81
CA ALA A 34 18.41 -5.04 12.43
C ALA A 34 17.32 -5.39 11.40
N LEU A 35 16.46 -6.35 11.74
CA LEU A 35 15.23 -6.61 11.01
C LEU A 35 14.15 -5.70 11.60
N VAL A 36 13.61 -4.81 10.77
CA VAL A 36 12.47 -3.96 11.14
C VAL A 36 11.21 -4.51 10.49
N ARG A 37 10.27 -4.98 11.30
CA ARG A 37 8.96 -5.45 10.86
C ARG A 37 7.92 -4.38 11.13
N LEU A 38 7.24 -3.92 10.07
CA LEU A 38 6.12 -3.00 10.18
C LEU A 38 4.81 -3.80 10.18
N VAL A 39 4.07 -3.75 11.28
CA VAL A 39 2.80 -4.46 11.46
C VAL A 39 1.67 -3.43 11.47
N GLY A 40 0.78 -3.50 10.49
CA GLY A 40 -0.44 -2.70 10.49
C GLY A 40 -1.37 -3.19 11.60
N LYS A 41 -1.82 -2.27 12.46
CA LYS A 41 -2.86 -2.58 13.44
C LYS A 41 -4.18 -2.74 12.69
N ASN A 42 -4.91 -3.81 12.97
CA ASN A 42 -6.27 -3.94 12.49
C ASN A 42 -7.17 -3.01 13.34
N THR A 43 -7.08 -1.71 13.09
CA THR A 43 -8.04 -0.76 13.61
C THR A 43 -9.34 -1.03 12.89
N ALA A 44 -10.20 -1.85 13.50
CA ALA A 44 -11.60 -2.05 13.13
C ALA A 44 -12.43 -0.75 13.23
N GLU A 45 -11.79 0.39 13.40
CA GLU A 45 -12.33 1.73 13.22
C GLU A 45 -12.51 1.99 11.72
N ARG A 46 -13.67 1.51 11.26
CA ARG A 46 -14.56 2.13 10.28
C ARG A 46 -13.91 3.26 9.49
N GLN A 47 -13.76 3.05 8.19
CA GLN A 47 -13.78 4.14 7.22
C GLN A 47 -12.85 5.31 7.56
N SER A 48 -11.77 5.06 8.32
CA SER A 48 -10.69 6.02 8.48
C SER A 48 -10.27 6.38 7.07
N GLU A 49 -10.35 7.68 6.77
CA GLU A 49 -10.34 8.23 5.43
C GLU A 49 -9.21 7.62 4.61
N ARG A 50 -9.51 6.59 3.79
CA ARG A 50 -8.50 5.97 2.93
C ARG A 50 -7.91 7.11 2.12
N LEU A 51 -6.62 7.39 2.32
CA LEU A 51 -5.94 8.43 1.59
C LEU A 51 -6.19 8.21 0.10
N PRO A 52 -6.50 9.26 -0.67
CA PRO A 52 -6.74 9.13 -2.10
C PRO A 52 -5.58 8.36 -2.75
N LEU A 53 -5.91 7.22 -3.35
CA LEU A 53 -4.94 6.39 -4.06
C LEU A 53 -5.09 6.64 -5.54
N ASN A 54 -4.02 7.14 -6.16
CA ASN A 54 -3.95 7.32 -7.61
C ASN A 54 -3.42 6.02 -8.23
N VAL A 55 -4.27 5.32 -8.97
CA VAL A 55 -3.90 4.08 -9.67
C VAL A 55 -3.92 4.33 -11.17
N HIS A 56 -2.81 3.99 -11.82
CA HIS A 56 -2.68 4.00 -13.27
C HIS A 56 -2.66 2.56 -13.78
N MET A 57 -3.51 2.26 -14.75
CA MET A 57 -3.57 0.95 -15.39
C MET A 57 -3.33 1.12 -16.88
N VAL A 58 -2.36 0.37 -17.40
CA VAL A 58 -2.05 0.32 -18.83
C VAL A 58 -2.45 -1.06 -19.32
N LEU A 59 -3.32 -1.09 -20.35
CA LEU A 59 -3.83 -2.32 -20.93
C LEU A 59 -3.14 -2.57 -22.26
N ASP A 60 -2.50 -3.74 -22.39
CA ASP A 60 -1.95 -4.17 -23.66
C ASP A 60 -3.09 -4.48 -24.66
N ARG A 61 -2.94 -3.99 -25.88
CA ARG A 61 -3.88 -4.20 -27.00
C ARG A 61 -3.19 -4.83 -28.22
N SER A 62 -2.04 -5.46 -28.02
CA SER A 62 -1.33 -6.21 -29.05
C SER A 62 -2.21 -7.32 -29.67
N GLY A 63 -1.82 -7.81 -30.84
CA GLY A 63 -2.62 -8.81 -31.58
C GLY A 63 -2.86 -10.12 -30.82
N SER A 64 -1.95 -10.52 -29.93
CA SER A 64 -2.10 -11.70 -29.07
C SER A 64 -3.17 -11.52 -27.97
N MET A 65 -3.55 -10.28 -27.68
CA MET A 65 -4.61 -9.97 -26.72
C MET A 65 -6.01 -10.10 -27.34
N ALA A 66 -6.13 -10.27 -28.65
CA ALA A 66 -7.42 -10.32 -29.34
C ALA A 66 -8.34 -11.44 -28.82
N GLY A 67 -9.64 -11.14 -28.75
CA GLY A 67 -10.66 -12.08 -28.29
C GLY A 67 -10.68 -12.22 -26.78
N ARG A 68 -10.62 -13.47 -26.30
CA ARG A 68 -10.84 -13.83 -24.89
C ARG A 68 -9.90 -13.13 -23.89
N PRO A 69 -8.58 -12.97 -24.15
CA PRO A 69 -7.69 -12.31 -23.20
C PRO A 69 -8.09 -10.85 -22.94
N LEU A 70 -8.43 -10.10 -24.00
CA LEU A 70 -8.87 -8.71 -23.86
C LEU A 70 -10.19 -8.59 -23.08
N GLU A 71 -11.15 -9.50 -23.29
CA GLU A 71 -12.39 -9.50 -22.51
C GLU A 71 -12.13 -9.77 -21.02
N GLN A 72 -11.28 -10.74 -20.69
CA GLN A 72 -10.91 -11.02 -19.30
C GLN A 72 -10.20 -9.83 -18.62
N VAL A 73 -9.36 -9.12 -19.37
CA VAL A 73 -8.69 -7.92 -18.88
C VAL A 73 -9.69 -6.80 -18.58
N LYS A 74 -10.73 -6.63 -19.42
CA LYS A 74 -11.80 -5.66 -19.16
C LYS A 74 -12.60 -6.02 -17.92
N ASP A 75 -12.99 -7.28 -17.75
CA ASP A 75 -13.75 -7.75 -16.59
C ASP A 75 -12.95 -7.54 -15.29
N SER A 76 -11.65 -7.88 -15.31
CA SER A 76 -10.75 -7.69 -14.19
C SER A 76 -10.51 -6.21 -13.87
N ALA A 77 -10.38 -5.37 -14.89
CA ALA A 77 -10.27 -3.92 -14.76
C ALA A 77 -11.52 -3.32 -14.10
N GLN A 78 -12.71 -3.73 -14.52
CA GLN A 78 -13.98 -3.31 -13.91
C GLN A 78 -14.07 -3.75 -12.45
N PHE A 79 -13.69 -5.00 -12.16
CA PHE A 79 -13.65 -5.50 -10.79
C PHE A 79 -12.73 -4.65 -9.91
N LEU A 80 -11.50 -4.37 -10.36
CA LEU A 80 -10.52 -3.57 -9.64
C LEU A 80 -11.00 -2.14 -9.38
N ILE A 81 -11.63 -1.50 -10.38
CA ILE A 81 -12.26 -0.18 -10.21
C ILE A 81 -13.36 -0.24 -9.14
N GLY A 82 -14.18 -1.30 -9.15
CA GLY A 82 -15.20 -1.52 -8.11
C GLY A 82 -14.61 -1.64 -6.71
N GLN A 83 -13.43 -2.26 -6.56
CA GLN A 83 -12.73 -2.40 -5.27
C GLN A 83 -12.07 -1.11 -4.77
N LEU A 84 -11.81 -0.12 -5.64
CA LEU A 84 -11.19 1.14 -5.23
C LEU A 84 -12.13 2.02 -4.38
N GLY A 85 -13.45 1.79 -4.47
CA GLY A 85 -14.46 2.55 -3.73
C GLY A 85 -14.54 4.03 -4.13
N ALA A 86 -15.34 4.82 -3.43
CA ALA A 86 -15.67 6.21 -3.81
C ALA A 86 -14.51 7.23 -3.75
N ARG A 87 -13.32 6.84 -3.27
CA ARG A 87 -12.16 7.73 -3.03
C ARG A 87 -10.90 7.38 -3.83
N GLY A 88 -10.90 6.28 -4.59
CA GLY A 88 -9.83 6.00 -5.54
C GLY A 88 -10.02 6.84 -6.81
N PHE A 89 -8.97 7.48 -7.29
CA PHE A 89 -9.00 8.19 -8.58
C PHE A 89 -8.32 7.35 -9.64
N PHE A 90 -9.03 7.08 -10.72
CA PHE A 90 -8.51 6.37 -11.89
C PHE A 90 -8.22 7.38 -13.01
N VAL A 91 -6.97 7.43 -13.46
CA VAL A 91 -6.61 8.17 -14.68
C VAL A 91 -6.33 7.15 -15.78
N GLY A 92 -7.30 6.99 -16.67
CA GLY A 92 -7.15 6.19 -17.88
C GLY A 92 -6.34 6.95 -18.92
N TYR A 93 -5.16 6.45 -19.26
CA TYR A 93 -4.43 6.92 -20.43
C TYR A 93 -4.74 6.01 -21.63
N GLY A 94 -5.51 6.55 -22.58
CA GLY A 94 -5.70 5.93 -23.89
C GLY A 94 -4.48 6.22 -24.77
N VAL A 95 -3.72 5.17 -25.12
CA VAL A 95 -2.71 5.28 -26.17
C VAL A 95 -3.45 5.37 -27.51
N ARG A 96 -3.28 6.51 -28.18
CA ARG A 96 -3.78 6.78 -29.53
C ARG A 96 -3.14 5.81 -30.53
N GLN A 97 -3.93 5.48 -31.55
CA GLN A 97 -3.70 4.47 -32.58
C GLN A 97 -2.29 4.47 -33.16
#